data_AF-A0A2N9HDM1-F1
#
_entry.id   AF-A0A2N9HDM1-F1
#
_cell.length_a   1.000
_cell.length_b   1.000
_cell.length_c   1.000
_cell.angle_alpha   90.00
_cell.angle_beta   90.00
_cell.angle_gamma   90.00
#
_symmetry.space_group_name_H-M   'P 1'
#
loop_
_entity.id
_entity.type
_entity.pdbx_description
1 polymer ?
#
loop_
_entity_poly.entity_id
_entity_poly.type
_entity_poly.pdbx_seq_one_letter_code
_entity_poly.pdbx_strand_id
1 'polypeptide(L)'
;MAEQNYHYCGYAEVVPASSAGSKRMVNESNEVQSSSRTMYKDNYSGCSNHYSTQHKAEEFVDKHSGRLGFKEEVKFTSTQKVVDKVQDYTTEYKTQVQFKKTVYPNKTTPKSNNNRINYY
;
A
#
# COMPACT_ATOMS: atom_id res chain seq x y z
N MET A 1 -23.74 -11.14 32.67
CA MET A 1 -22.74 -10.10 32.97
C MET A 1 -22.16 -9.66 31.64
N ALA A 2 -22.20 -8.38 31.31
CA ALA A 2 -21.76 -7.86 30.01
C ALA A 2 -20.30 -7.41 30.13
N GLU A 3 -19.39 -8.09 29.44
CA GLU A 3 -17.97 -7.73 29.40
C GLU A 3 -17.74 -6.64 28.34
N GLN A 4 -17.27 -5.47 28.79
CA GLN A 4 -16.83 -4.38 27.93
C GLN A 4 -15.42 -4.69 27.39
N ASN A 5 -15.32 -5.05 26.12
CA ASN A 5 -14.05 -5.18 25.42
C ASN A 5 -13.50 -3.79 25.06
N TYR A 6 -12.49 -3.34 25.80
CA TYR A 6 -11.74 -2.12 25.49
C TYR A 6 -10.83 -2.38 24.28
N HIS A 7 -11.21 -1.88 23.11
CA HIS A 7 -10.36 -1.87 21.93
C HIS A 7 -9.32 -0.75 22.05
N TYR A 8 -8.08 -1.10 22.40
CA TYR A 8 -6.94 -0.20 22.38
C TYR A 8 -6.33 -0.12 20.96
N CYS A 9 -6.25 1.09 20.39
CA CYS A 9 -5.62 1.36 19.10
C CYS A 9 -4.46 2.35 19.30
N GLY A 10 -3.22 1.87 19.17
CA GLY A 10 -2.01 2.70 19.22
C GLY A 10 -1.65 3.28 17.84
N TYR A 11 -0.97 4.44 17.84
CA TYR A 11 -0.54 5.15 16.63
C TYR A 11 0.74 4.55 16.01
N ALA A 12 0.88 4.64 14.67
CA ALA A 12 2.05 4.19 13.93
C ALA A 12 2.91 5.38 13.48
N GLU A 13 4.19 5.38 13.85
CA GLU A 13 5.18 6.33 13.36
C GLU A 13 5.71 5.88 11.99
N VAL A 14 5.61 6.76 10.99
CA VAL A 14 6.07 6.50 9.62
C VAL A 14 7.52 6.92 9.49
N VAL A 15 8.43 5.96 9.28
CA VAL A 15 9.83 6.23 8.93
C VAL A 15 9.95 6.25 7.39
N PRO A 16 10.24 7.39 6.75
CA PRO A 16 10.41 7.46 5.30
C PRO A 16 11.74 6.82 4.87
N ALA A 17 11.70 5.97 3.84
CA ALA A 17 12.91 5.51 3.16
C ALA A 17 13.49 6.66 2.30
N SER A 18 14.77 6.92 2.52
CA SER A 18 15.65 7.92 1.92
C SER A 18 15.32 8.36 0.48
N SER A 19 15.14 9.67 0.29
CA SER A 19 15.16 10.34 -1.02
C SER A 19 16.60 10.59 -1.48
N ALA A 20 17.10 9.82 -2.43
CA ALA A 20 18.38 10.09 -3.08
C ALA A 20 18.20 10.34 -4.58
N GLY A 21 18.44 11.59 -4.99
CA GLY A 21 19.09 11.92 -6.27
C GLY A 21 18.25 11.84 -7.55
N SER A 22 17.69 12.98 -7.95
CA SER A 22 17.12 13.23 -9.28
C SER A 22 18.16 13.17 -10.42
N LYS A 23 17.99 12.22 -11.35
CA LYS A 23 18.24 12.38 -12.81
C LYS A 23 17.26 11.49 -13.58
N ARG A 24 16.17 12.08 -14.09
CA ARG A 24 15.14 11.35 -14.86
C ARG A 24 15.62 11.10 -16.30
N MET A 25 15.89 9.84 -16.65
CA MET A 25 15.94 9.39 -18.05
C MET A 25 14.54 8.91 -18.45
N VAL A 26 14.04 9.43 -19.56
CA VAL A 26 12.66 9.27 -20.03
C VAL A 26 12.51 7.93 -20.76
N ASN A 27 12.66 6.80 -20.05
CA ASN A 27 12.16 5.49 -20.54
C ASN A 27 12.11 4.38 -19.46
N GLU A 28 12.02 4.75 -18.18
CA GLU A 28 11.81 3.79 -17.10
C GLU A 28 10.34 3.85 -16.70
N SER A 29 9.65 2.71 -16.77
CA SER A 29 8.36 2.54 -16.10
C SER A 29 8.52 2.90 -14.62
N ASN A 30 7.80 3.93 -14.15
CA ASN A 30 7.80 4.34 -12.75
C ASN A 30 6.98 3.33 -11.93
N GLU A 31 7.55 2.17 -11.65
CA GLU A 31 7.03 1.27 -10.64
C GLU A 31 7.58 1.69 -9.27
N VAL A 32 6.68 2.00 -8.34
CA VAL A 32 7.03 2.25 -6.94
C VAL A 32 6.47 1.10 -6.11
N GLN A 33 7.35 0.37 -5.44
CA GLN A 33 6.98 -0.64 -4.47
C GLN A 33 7.51 -0.26 -3.10
N SER A 34 6.66 -0.29 -2.08
CA SER A 34 7.06 -0.12 -0.69
C SER A 34 6.42 -1.19 0.19
N SER A 35 7.09 -1.55 1.26
CA SER A 35 6.54 -2.47 2.25
C SER A 35 6.98 -2.07 3.65
N SER A 36 6.08 -2.26 4.61
CA SER A 36 6.36 -2.04 6.02
C SER A 36 5.90 -3.26 6.82
N ARG A 37 6.61 -3.52 7.92
CA ARG A 37 6.34 -4.64 8.80
C ARG A 37 6.53 -4.20 10.24
N THR A 38 5.55 -4.53 11.06
CA THR A 38 5.60 -4.31 12.51
C THR A 38 5.35 -5.64 13.21
N MET A 39 6.06 -5.86 14.31
CA MET A 39 5.87 -7.03 15.16
C MET A 39 5.90 -6.58 16.61
N TYR A 40 4.91 -7.04 17.36
CA TYR A 40 4.79 -6.80 18.78
C TYR A 40 4.62 -8.13 19.50
N LYS A 41 5.35 -8.33 20.58
CA LYS A 41 5.22 -9.49 21.47
C LYS A 41 4.98 -8.97 22.87
N ASP A 42 3.89 -9.41 23.48
CA ASP A 42 3.64 -9.18 24.89
C ASP A 42 4.16 -10.37 25.69
N ASN A 43 5.21 -10.12 26.47
CA ASN A 43 5.86 -11.13 27.30
C ASN A 43 4.98 -11.57 28.48
N TYR A 44 3.99 -10.76 28.89
CA TYR A 44 3.13 -11.07 30.03
C TYR A 44 1.89 -11.86 29.62
N SER A 45 1.19 -11.43 28.57
CA SER A 45 -0.07 -12.07 28.13
C SER A 45 0.10 -13.26 27.18
N GLY A 46 1.31 -13.53 26.69
CA GLY A 46 1.51 -14.57 25.67
C GLY A 46 0.86 -14.23 24.33
N CYS A 47 0.52 -12.96 24.11
CA CYS A 47 -0.02 -12.47 22.85
C CYS A 47 1.10 -11.96 21.94
N SER A 48 0.95 -12.17 20.63
CA SER A 48 1.81 -11.53 19.64
C SER A 48 1.02 -11.05 18.44
N ASN A 49 1.38 -9.87 17.95
CA ASN A 49 0.77 -9.22 16.80
C ASN A 49 1.82 -9.02 15.73
N HIS A 50 1.49 -9.37 14.51
CA HIS A 50 2.29 -9.14 13.33
C HIS A 50 1.45 -8.42 12.29
N TYR A 51 1.92 -7.24 11.90
CA TYR A 51 1.30 -6.44 10.85
C TYR A 51 2.26 -6.29 9.69
N SER A 52 1.73 -6.35 8.46
CA SER A 52 2.47 -5.98 7.27
C SER A 52 1.59 -5.20 6.30
N THR A 53 2.18 -4.20 5.67
CA THR A 53 1.59 -3.45 4.56
C THR A 53 2.50 -3.57 3.35
N GLN A 54 1.91 -3.84 2.20
CA GLN A 54 2.58 -3.78 0.91
C GLN A 54 1.83 -2.79 0.04
N HIS A 55 2.56 -1.90 -0.61
CA HIS A 55 2.04 -0.91 -1.53
C HIS A 55 2.81 -1.02 -2.84
N LYS A 56 2.06 -1.11 -3.94
CA LYS A 56 2.60 -1.14 -5.30
C LYS A 56 1.82 -0.16 -6.14
N ALA A 57 2.51 0.77 -6.77
CA ALA A 57 1.96 1.75 -7.70
C ALA A 57 2.73 1.70 -9.02
N GLU A 58 2.02 1.78 -10.13
CA GLU A 58 2.60 1.68 -11.46
C GLU A 58 1.82 2.54 -12.46
N GLU A 59 2.55 3.31 -13.26
CA GLU A 59 2.02 4.00 -14.43
C GLU A 59 2.06 3.07 -15.65
N PHE A 60 0.99 3.07 -16.44
CA PHE A 60 0.91 2.27 -17.68
C PHE A 60 0.37 3.11 -18.83
N VAL A 61 0.72 2.77 -20.07
CA VAL A 61 0.10 3.38 -21.25
C VAL A 61 -1.17 2.61 -21.60
N ASP A 62 -2.31 3.27 -21.54
CA ASP A 62 -3.58 2.68 -21.94
C ASP A 62 -3.61 2.48 -23.46
N LYS A 63 -3.82 1.23 -23.90
CA LYS A 63 -3.82 0.86 -25.31
C LYS A 63 -4.94 1.54 -26.10
N HIS A 64 -6.05 1.87 -25.44
CA HIS A 64 -7.22 2.45 -26.11
C HIS A 64 -7.08 3.95 -26.37
N SER A 65 -6.49 4.69 -25.44
CA SER A 65 -6.31 6.14 -25.53
C SER A 65 -4.90 6.60 -25.91
N GLY A 66 -3.90 5.72 -25.78
CA GLY A 66 -2.48 6.08 -25.90
C GLY A 66 -1.99 7.01 -24.79
N ARG A 67 -2.77 7.19 -23.71
CA ARG A 67 -2.47 8.09 -22.59
C ARG A 67 -2.01 7.29 -21.36
N LEU A 68 -1.31 7.95 -20.46
CA LEU A 68 -0.91 7.34 -19.18
C LEU A 68 -2.15 7.10 -18.29
N GLY A 69 -2.26 5.87 -17.81
CA GLY A 69 -3.14 5.44 -16.73
C GLY A 69 -2.32 5.04 -15.51
N PHE A 70 -3.01 4.82 -14.40
CA PHE A 70 -2.38 4.53 -13.12
C PHE A 70 -3.05 3.33 -12.45
N LYS A 71 -2.25 2.41 -11.89
CA LYS A 71 -2.75 1.33 -11.05
C LYS A 71 -2.03 1.34 -9.71
N GLU A 72 -2.79 1.07 -8.66
CA GLU A 72 -2.32 1.02 -7.29
C GLU A 72 -2.92 -0.20 -6.60
N GLU A 73 -2.07 -0.95 -5.92
CA GLU A 73 -2.41 -2.10 -5.13
C GLU A 73 -1.87 -1.94 -3.72
N VAL A 74 -2.74 -2.06 -2.73
CA VAL A 74 -2.37 -2.03 -1.31
C VAL A 74 -2.85 -3.31 -0.65
N LYS A 75 -1.94 -4.02 0.01
CA LYS A 75 -2.23 -5.24 0.75
C LYS A 75 -1.88 -5.04 2.22
N PHE A 76 -2.86 -5.29 3.08
CA PHE A 76 -2.73 -5.28 4.51
C PHE A 76 -2.86 -6.70 5.04
N THR A 77 -1.95 -7.11 5.92
CA THR A 77 -2.04 -8.39 6.62
C THR A 77 -1.85 -8.16 8.10
N SER A 78 -2.76 -8.68 8.91
CA SER A 78 -2.62 -8.74 10.37
C SER A 78 -2.69 -10.19 10.83
N THR A 79 -1.76 -10.59 11.68
CA THR A 79 -1.75 -11.88 12.34
C THR A 79 -1.67 -11.65 13.83
N GLN A 80 -2.63 -12.17 14.58
CA GLN A 80 -2.66 -12.14 16.03
C GLN A 80 -2.61 -13.57 16.54
N LYS A 81 -1.69 -13.86 17.45
CA LYS A 81 -1.61 -15.13 18.16
C LYS A 81 -1.87 -14.89 19.64
N VAL A 82 -2.71 -15.73 20.23
CA VAL A 82 -3.04 -15.71 21.65
C VAL A 82 -2.80 -17.11 22.20
N VAL A 83 -1.94 -17.21 23.21
CA VAL A 83 -1.67 -18.47 23.92
C VAL A 83 -2.60 -18.53 25.14
N ASP A 84 -3.53 -19.47 25.15
CA ASP A 84 -4.34 -19.80 26.33
C ASP A 84 -3.61 -20.87 27.15
N LYS A 85 -2.98 -20.45 28.25
CA LYS A 85 -2.26 -21.34 29.16
C LYS A 85 -3.20 -22.20 30.02
N VAL A 86 -4.48 -21.84 30.14
CA VAL A 86 -5.46 -22.57 30.96
C VAL A 86 -5.99 -23.77 30.19
N GLN A 87 -6.23 -23.60 28.89
CA GLN A 87 -6.78 -24.62 28.03
C GLN A 87 -5.73 -25.26 27.09
N ASP A 88 -4.45 -24.89 27.26
CA ASP A 88 -3.26 -25.38 26.53
C ASP A 88 -3.40 -25.34 25.00
N TYR A 89 -4.02 -24.27 24.47
CA TYR A 89 -4.09 -24.04 23.03
C TYR A 89 -3.54 -22.67 22.65
N THR A 90 -3.15 -22.55 21.38
CA THR A 90 -2.85 -21.26 20.76
C THR A 90 -3.85 -20.99 19.66
N THR A 91 -4.52 -19.85 19.73
CA THR A 91 -5.41 -19.38 18.67
C THR A 91 -4.67 -18.38 17.79
N GLU A 92 -4.72 -18.58 16.48
CA GLU A 92 -4.16 -17.64 15.50
C GLU A 92 -5.29 -17.05 14.64
N TYR A 93 -5.40 -15.73 14.67
CA TYR A 93 -6.29 -14.95 13.81
C TYR A 93 -5.47 -14.30 12.70
N LYS A 94 -5.91 -14.47 11.45
CA LYS A 94 -5.28 -13.86 10.29
C LYS A 94 -6.30 -13.06 9.49
N THR A 95 -6.05 -11.78 9.33
CA THR A 95 -6.83 -10.88 8.47
C THR A 95 -5.98 -10.45 7.28
N GLN A 96 -6.55 -10.50 6.08
CA GLN A 96 -5.92 -10.00 4.86
C GLN A 96 -6.92 -9.12 4.12
N VAL A 97 -6.49 -7.91 3.75
CA VAL A 97 -7.30 -6.96 2.97
C VAL A 97 -6.47 -6.51 1.78
N GLN A 98 -7.08 -6.47 0.60
CA GLN A 98 -6.44 -6.02 -0.63
C GLN A 98 -7.32 -4.95 -1.29
N PHE A 99 -6.72 -3.81 -1.58
CA PHE A 99 -7.33 -2.74 -2.35
C PHE A 99 -6.64 -2.63 -3.69
N LYS A 100 -7.43 -2.62 -4.76
CA LYS A 100 -6.95 -2.37 -6.12
C LYS A 100 -7.68 -1.18 -6.69
N LYS A 101 -6.92 -0.20 -7.15
CA LYS A 101 -7.42 0.97 -7.82
C LYS A 101 -6.76 1.06 -9.18
N THR A 102 -7.57 1.17 -10.22
CA THR A 102 -7.09 1.44 -11.58
C THR A 102 -7.80 2.67 -12.10
N VAL A 103 -7.03 3.63 -12.58
CA VAL A 103 -7.51 4.87 -13.17
C VAL A 103 -7.19 4.84 -14.65
N TYR A 104 -8.24 4.88 -15.47
CA TYR A 104 -8.12 5.01 -16.90
C TYR A 104 -8.33 6.47 -17.32
N PRO A 105 -7.52 6.98 -18.26
CA PRO A 105 -7.70 8.34 -18.76
C PRO A 105 -9.01 8.45 -19.56
N ASN A 106 -9.87 9.40 -19.16
CA ASN A 106 -11.10 9.69 -19.89
C ASN A 106 -10.82 10.37 -21.25
N LYS A 107 -11.66 10.07 -22.23
CA LYS A 107 -11.69 10.77 -23.53
C LYS A 107 -12.39 12.12 -23.37
N THR A 108 -11.69 13.10 -22.82
CA THR A 108 -11.98 14.51 -23.11
C THR A 108 -10.91 15.02 -24.10
N THR A 109 -11.41 15.46 -25.25
CA THR A 109 -10.77 15.83 -26.55
C THR A 109 -9.96 17.15 -26.50
N PRO A 110 -9.21 17.54 -27.55
CA PRO A 110 -8.32 16.80 -28.47
C PRO A 110 -6.85 17.32 -28.36
N LYS A 111 -5.92 16.73 -29.14
CA LYS A 111 -4.57 17.26 -29.41
C LYS A 111 -4.61 18.79 -29.58
N SER A 112 -3.87 19.55 -28.77
CA SER A 112 -3.49 20.90 -29.19
C SER A 112 -2.42 20.74 -30.28
N ASN A 113 -2.84 20.75 -31.55
CA ASN A 113 -1.94 21.02 -32.65
C ASN A 113 -1.55 22.51 -32.56
N ASN A 114 -0.60 22.87 -31.69
CA ASN A 114 0.08 24.15 -31.83
C ASN A 114 1.01 24.04 -33.04
N ASN A 115 0.42 24.31 -34.19
CA ASN A 115 1.08 24.53 -35.45
C ASN A 115 2.08 25.68 -35.32
N ARG A 116 3.29 25.44 -35.85
CA ARG A 116 4.24 26.41 -36.42
C ARG A 116 4.76 27.50 -35.47
N ILE A 117 5.94 27.24 -34.91
CA ILE A 117 6.90 28.30 -34.60
C ILE A 117 7.62 28.61 -35.92
N ASN A 118 7.27 29.73 -36.56
CA ASN A 118 8.08 30.32 -37.64
C ASN A 118 9.22 31.12 -37.01
N TYR A 119 10.45 30.84 -37.41
CA TYR A 119 11.57 31.74 -37.20
C TYR A 119 11.66 32.66 -38.44
N TYR A 120 11.51 33.97 -38.22
CA TYR A 120 11.90 35.00 -39.19
C TYR A 120 13.39 35.32 -39.03
#